data_AF-A0A9W9MG15-F1
#
_entry.id   AF-A0A9W9MG15-F1
#
_cell.length_a   1.000
_cell.length_b   1.000
_cell.length_c   1.000
_cell.angle_alpha   90.00
_cell.angle_beta   90.00
_cell.angle_gamma   90.00
#
_symmetry.space_group_name_H-M   'P 1'
#
loop_
_entity.id
_entity.type
_entity.pdbx_description
1 polymer ?
#
loop_
_entity_poly.entity_id
_entity_poly.type
_entity_poly.pdbx_seq_one_letter_code
_entity_poly.pdbx_strand_id
1 'polypeptide(L)'
;MLSNLKPDCRQFYANFVVAVNTRLFDETHTPQDLGLDMSGIVFPTMTELRATLILRVLNQLDRRSLSLVKSLILVGNPYRTPGKSSSVDEKGQRDYSDSVGMFTSSALAVNKNAAFPQLPIGIDRSGKVLDYCLAGDGVCSYRPACPCRIPAGHLSYGLVDTVPTTAFEHVVARIGEGDFN
;
A
#
# COMPACT_ATOMS: atom_id res chain seq x y z
N MET A 1 21.24 -23.09 23.82
CA MET A 1 21.66 -21.78 24.36
C MET A 1 22.13 -20.92 23.20
N LEU A 2 21.26 -20.06 22.66
CA LEU A 2 21.60 -18.99 21.72
C LEU A 2 20.99 -17.69 22.25
N SER A 3 21.44 -17.31 23.44
CA SER A 3 21.29 -15.97 23.99
C SER A 3 22.52 -15.17 23.59
N ASN A 4 22.32 -13.99 23.00
CA ASN A 4 23.30 -12.90 22.75
C ASN A 4 23.48 -12.45 21.29
N LEU A 5 22.40 -12.31 20.53
CA LEU A 5 22.37 -11.27 19.49
C LEU A 5 21.68 -10.04 20.09
N LYS A 6 22.48 -9.06 20.52
CA LYS A 6 22.00 -7.70 20.80
C LYS A 6 21.45 -7.14 19.48
N PRO A 7 20.14 -6.88 19.36
CA PRO A 7 19.61 -6.24 18.19
C PRO A 7 19.89 -4.75 18.34
N ASP A 8 21.03 -4.30 17.84
CA ASP A 8 21.12 -2.93 17.33
C ASP A 8 20.41 -2.91 15.96
N CYS A 9 19.12 -3.26 16.00
CA CYS A 9 18.26 -3.36 14.84
C CYS A 9 17.88 -1.93 14.48
N ARG A 10 18.52 -1.42 13.43
CA ARG A 10 17.94 -0.36 12.60
C ARG A 10 16.59 -0.88 12.11
N GLN A 11 15.55 -0.63 12.90
CA GLN A 11 14.17 -0.95 12.61
C GLN A 11 13.76 -0.15 11.37
N PHE A 12 13.76 -0.79 10.21
CA PHE A 12 13.09 -0.25 9.04
C PHE A 12 11.59 -0.50 9.21
N TYR A 13 10.89 0.54 9.64
CA TYR A 13 9.44 0.58 9.73
C TYR A 13 8.86 0.70 8.32
N ALA A 14 7.87 -0.12 7.99
CA ALA A 14 7.34 -0.26 6.64
C ALA A 14 6.86 1.08 6.06
N ASN A 15 7.39 1.39 4.89
CA ASN A 15 7.24 2.67 4.18
C ASN A 15 6.11 2.55 3.16
N PHE A 16 5.01 3.31 3.33
CA PHE A 16 4.09 3.56 2.22
C PHE A 16 4.72 4.61 1.29
N VAL A 17 4.73 4.36 -0.02
CA VAL A 17 5.14 5.35 -1.02
C VAL A 17 3.92 5.67 -1.87
N VAL A 18 3.48 6.93 -1.84
CA VAL A 18 2.54 7.49 -2.80
C VAL A 18 3.33 8.47 -3.65
N ALA A 19 3.50 8.15 -4.93
CA ALA A 19 4.08 9.08 -5.89
C ALA A 19 2.95 9.78 -6.65
N VAL A 20 2.85 11.09 -6.49
CA VAL A 20 1.88 11.95 -7.18
C VAL A 20 2.65 13.04 -7.90
N ASN A 21 2.27 13.37 -9.14
CA ASN A 21 2.67 14.63 -9.74
C ASN A 21 1.86 15.75 -9.08
N THR A 22 2.41 16.44 -8.08
CA THR A 22 1.86 17.70 -7.61
C THR A 22 2.34 18.82 -8.52
N ARG A 23 1.46 19.36 -9.38
CA ARG A 23 1.65 20.74 -9.83
C ARG A 23 1.16 21.63 -8.70
N LEU A 24 2.06 22.34 -8.04
CA LEU A 24 1.69 23.41 -7.11
C LEU A 24 1.01 24.51 -7.94
N PHE A 25 -0.30 24.67 -7.78
CA PHE A 25 -0.99 25.83 -8.31
C PHE A 25 -0.83 26.96 -7.28
N ASP A 26 0.12 27.85 -7.50
CA ASP A 26 0.09 29.20 -6.93
C ASP A 26 -0.86 30.03 -7.82
N GLU A 27 -1.89 30.64 -7.23
CA GLU A 27 -2.89 31.44 -7.96
C GLU A 27 -2.35 32.72 -8.58
N THR A 28 -1.03 32.97 -8.57
CA THR A 28 -0.50 34.28 -9.00
C THR A 28 0.44 34.33 -10.19
N HIS A 29 1.04 33.25 -10.73
CA HIS A 29 2.01 33.42 -11.83
C HIS A 29 2.01 32.30 -12.89
N THR A 30 2.26 32.74 -14.13
CA THR A 30 2.31 32.00 -15.41
C THR A 30 3.07 30.67 -15.39
N PRO A 31 2.73 29.72 -16.30
CA PRO A 31 3.29 28.37 -16.28
C PRO A 31 4.77 28.40 -16.70
N GLN A 32 5.66 28.19 -15.74
CA GLN A 32 7.03 27.79 -16.01
C GLN A 32 7.15 26.32 -15.65
N ASP A 33 7.66 25.52 -16.59
CA ASP A 33 8.05 24.13 -16.38
C ASP A 33 9.16 24.08 -15.32
N LEU A 34 8.76 24.01 -14.06
CA LEU A 34 9.65 23.69 -12.96
C LEU A 34 9.59 22.18 -12.76
N GLY A 35 10.77 21.56 -12.87
CA GLY A 35 10.96 20.11 -12.88
C GLY A 35 10.33 19.39 -11.68
N LEU A 36 10.09 18.10 -11.88
CA LEU A 36 9.54 17.13 -10.92
C LEU A 36 10.02 17.39 -9.48
N ASP A 37 9.14 17.96 -8.66
CA ASP A 37 9.38 18.06 -7.23
C ASP A 37 9.05 16.70 -6.57
N MET A 38 10.09 15.96 -6.20
CA MET A 38 10.02 14.68 -5.50
C MET A 38 9.66 14.83 -4.01
N SER A 39 9.27 16.03 -3.55
CA SER A 39 8.87 16.32 -2.16
C SER A 39 7.60 15.57 -1.70
N GLY A 40 6.87 14.90 -2.60
CA GLY A 40 5.69 14.11 -2.29
C GLY A 40 5.93 12.72 -1.68
N ILE A 41 7.18 12.29 -1.45
CA ILE A 41 7.47 10.99 -0.83
C ILE A 41 7.38 11.12 0.70
N VAL A 42 6.18 10.89 1.24
CA VAL A 42 5.93 10.90 2.67
C VAL A 42 6.24 9.52 3.26
N PHE A 43 7.35 9.42 4.02
CA PHE A 43 7.74 8.24 4.80
C PHE A 43 7.51 8.45 6.31
N PRO A 44 6.41 7.99 6.92
CA PRO A 44 6.28 8.12 8.38
C PRO A 44 6.03 6.79 9.09
N THR A 45 6.40 6.79 10.37
CA THR A 45 6.31 5.68 11.32
C THR A 45 4.91 5.07 11.44
N MET A 46 4.90 3.76 11.73
CA MET A 46 3.78 2.80 11.69
C MET A 46 2.59 3.15 12.61
N THR A 47 1.40 3.24 12.01
CA THR A 47 0.11 2.91 12.66
C THR A 47 -0.82 2.34 11.58
N GLU A 48 -1.53 1.24 11.88
CA GLU A 48 -2.52 0.52 11.05
C GLU A 48 -3.58 1.43 10.36
N LEU A 49 -3.70 2.68 10.81
CA LEU A 49 -4.59 3.73 10.33
C LEU A 49 -4.26 4.25 8.91
N ARG A 50 -3.07 4.01 8.35
CA ARG A 50 -2.64 4.63 7.07
C ARG A 50 -3.29 4.03 5.84
N ALA A 51 -3.34 2.70 5.70
CA ALA A 51 -4.06 2.05 4.60
C ALA A 51 -5.53 2.47 4.61
N THR A 52 -6.14 2.54 5.80
CA THR A 52 -7.49 3.07 6.00
C THR A 52 -7.67 4.48 5.44
N LEU A 53 -6.76 5.40 5.79
CA LEU A 53 -6.83 6.79 5.33
C LEU A 53 -6.66 6.88 3.80
N ILE A 54 -5.66 6.21 3.24
CA ILE A 54 -5.41 6.22 1.79
C ILE A 54 -6.62 5.68 1.03
N LEU A 55 -7.18 4.54 1.45
CA LEU A 55 -8.37 3.99 0.81
C LEU A 55 -9.57 4.93 0.92
N ARG A 56 -9.75 5.65 2.04
CA ARG A 56 -10.80 6.67 2.16
C ARG A 56 -10.58 7.83 1.21
N VAL A 57 -9.36 8.38 1.15
CA VAL A 57 -9.01 9.49 0.26
C VAL A 57 -9.22 9.09 -1.20
N LEU A 58 -8.72 7.92 -1.63
CA LEU A 58 -8.90 7.44 -3.00
C LEU A 58 -10.37 7.31 -3.41
N ASN A 59 -11.27 6.99 -2.48
CA ASN A 59 -12.71 6.94 -2.75
C ASN A 59 -13.39 8.32 -2.82
N GLN A 60 -12.69 9.38 -2.40
CA GLN A 60 -13.18 10.77 -2.45
C GLN A 60 -12.60 11.57 -3.62
N LEU A 61 -11.49 11.11 -4.20
CA LEU A 61 -10.87 11.77 -5.35
C LEU A 61 -11.74 11.62 -6.60
N ASP A 62 -11.83 12.71 -7.37
CA ASP A 62 -12.44 12.68 -8.69
C ASP A 62 -11.54 11.94 -9.70
N ARG A 63 -12.09 11.66 -10.89
CA ARG A 63 -11.35 10.92 -11.93
C ARG A 63 -10.05 11.62 -12.34
N ARG A 64 -10.04 12.96 -12.35
CA ARG A 64 -8.86 13.75 -12.70
C ARG A 64 -7.77 13.62 -11.65
N SER A 65 -8.11 13.71 -10.38
CA SER A 65 -7.13 13.55 -9.29
C SER A 65 -6.62 12.11 -9.20
N LEU A 66 -7.48 11.12 -9.42
CA LEU A 66 -7.06 9.70 -9.48
C LEU A 66 -6.09 9.42 -10.64
N SER A 67 -6.21 10.13 -11.76
CA SER A 67 -5.30 9.93 -12.89
C SER A 67 -3.88 10.41 -12.60
N LEU A 68 -3.74 11.39 -11.69
CA LEU A 68 -2.45 11.95 -11.24
C LEU A 68 -1.67 11.03 -10.28
N VAL A 69 -2.33 10.08 -9.62
CA VAL A 69 -1.64 9.04 -8.86
C VAL A 69 -0.80 8.23 -9.84
N LYS A 70 0.52 8.16 -9.62
CA LYS A 70 1.44 7.40 -10.49
C LYS A 70 1.70 6.02 -9.95
N SER A 71 1.88 5.92 -8.64
CA SER A 71 2.14 4.65 -7.96
C SER A 71 1.58 4.66 -6.55
N LEU A 72 1.13 3.49 -6.10
CA LEU A 72 0.64 3.24 -4.74
C LEU A 72 1.15 1.89 -4.26
N ILE A 73 1.83 1.88 -3.13
CA ILE A 73 2.20 0.65 -2.43
C ILE A 73 1.35 0.54 -1.17
N LEU A 74 0.65 -0.58 -1.01
CA LEU A 74 -0.04 -0.97 0.21
C LEU A 74 0.66 -2.19 0.80
N VAL A 75 0.83 -2.19 2.12
CA VAL A 75 1.37 -3.33 2.88
C VAL A 75 0.43 -3.60 4.05
N GLY A 76 0.14 -4.87 4.31
CA GLY A 76 -0.66 -5.29 5.46
C GLY A 76 -2.05 -4.67 5.49
N ASN A 77 -2.67 -4.50 4.32
CA ASN A 77 -3.95 -3.81 4.17
C ASN A 77 -5.09 -4.52 4.96
N PRO A 78 -5.65 -3.91 6.02
CA PRO A 78 -6.72 -4.52 6.81
C PRO A 78 -8.06 -4.62 6.07
N TYR A 79 -8.17 -3.98 4.90
CA TYR A 79 -9.33 -4.04 4.01
C TYR A 79 -9.08 -4.86 2.74
N ARG A 80 -8.06 -5.73 2.74
CA ARG A 80 -7.77 -6.61 1.60
C ARG A 80 -9.03 -7.42 1.25
N THR A 81 -9.29 -7.52 -0.04
CA THR A 81 -10.41 -8.27 -0.62
C THR A 81 -9.90 -9.21 -1.70
N PRO A 82 -10.46 -10.42 -1.84
CA PRO A 82 -10.07 -11.37 -2.89
C PRO A 82 -10.25 -10.81 -4.31
N GLY A 83 -9.44 -11.31 -5.24
CA GLY A 83 -9.62 -11.10 -6.68
C GLY A 83 -9.19 -9.73 -7.23
N LYS A 84 -8.58 -8.86 -6.41
CA LYS A 84 -7.99 -7.58 -6.87
C LYS A 84 -6.77 -7.84 -7.76
N SER A 85 -6.62 -7.08 -8.84
CA SER A 85 -5.48 -7.23 -9.76
C SER A 85 -4.18 -6.72 -9.17
N SER A 86 -4.26 -5.79 -8.23
CA SER A 86 -3.13 -5.20 -7.51
C SER A 86 -2.59 -6.06 -6.36
N SER A 87 -3.29 -7.13 -5.98
CA SER A 87 -2.87 -8.03 -4.91
C SER A 87 -1.59 -8.77 -5.28
N VAL A 88 -0.56 -8.64 -4.43
CA VAL A 88 0.72 -9.33 -4.58
C VAL A 88 1.17 -10.06 -3.32
N ASP A 89 2.01 -11.08 -3.52
CA ASP A 89 2.64 -11.90 -2.48
C ASP A 89 3.97 -11.28 -2.02
N GLU A 90 4.72 -11.98 -1.17
CA GLU A 90 6.01 -11.51 -0.67
C GLU A 90 7.08 -11.31 -1.76
N LYS A 91 6.91 -11.91 -2.94
CA LYS A 91 7.82 -11.81 -4.08
C LYS A 91 7.40 -10.71 -5.07
N GLY A 92 6.35 -9.95 -4.75
CA GLY A 92 5.76 -8.97 -5.67
C GLY A 92 5.04 -9.63 -6.86
N GLN A 93 4.77 -10.93 -6.80
CA GLN A 93 4.02 -11.64 -7.82
C GLN A 93 2.53 -11.59 -7.52
N ARG A 94 1.69 -11.74 -8.54
CA ARG A 94 0.24 -11.71 -8.36
C ARG A 94 -0.20 -12.75 -7.34
N ASP A 95 -0.89 -12.28 -6.31
CA ASP A 95 -1.48 -13.11 -5.27
C ASP A 95 -2.90 -13.53 -5.67
N TYR A 96 -3.09 -14.84 -5.80
CA TYR A 96 -4.38 -15.47 -6.13
C TYR A 96 -5.11 -16.01 -4.90
N SER A 97 -4.60 -15.74 -3.69
CA SER A 97 -5.24 -16.16 -2.46
C SER A 97 -6.56 -15.43 -2.23
N ASP A 98 -7.51 -16.13 -1.59
CA ASP A 98 -8.77 -15.55 -1.12
C ASP A 98 -8.60 -14.83 0.23
N SER A 99 -7.46 -14.15 0.41
CA SER A 99 -7.15 -13.44 1.64
C SER A 99 -8.10 -12.28 1.88
N VAL A 100 -8.69 -12.24 3.07
CA VAL A 100 -9.57 -11.15 3.51
C VAL A 100 -8.92 -10.45 4.70
N GLY A 101 -8.85 -9.12 4.66
CA GLY A 101 -8.29 -8.34 5.75
C GLY A 101 -9.20 -8.30 6.97
N MET A 102 -8.63 -8.11 8.16
CA MET A 102 -9.34 -8.22 9.43
C MET A 102 -10.52 -7.25 9.54
N PHE A 103 -10.40 -6.01 9.04
CA PHE A 103 -11.48 -5.04 9.10
C PHE A 103 -12.58 -5.36 8.09
N THR A 104 -12.23 -5.89 6.92
CA THR A 104 -13.22 -6.43 5.98
C THR A 104 -13.95 -7.63 6.59
N SER A 105 -13.22 -8.58 7.19
CA SER A 105 -13.82 -9.73 7.88
C SER A 105 -14.77 -9.31 9.00
N SER A 106 -14.35 -8.36 9.86
CA SER A 106 -15.19 -7.84 10.94
C SER A 106 -16.44 -7.13 10.41
N ALA A 107 -16.31 -6.30 9.37
CA ALA A 107 -17.44 -5.60 8.78
C ALA A 107 -18.46 -6.57 8.17
N LEU A 108 -17.99 -7.57 7.42
CA LEU A 108 -18.84 -8.59 6.79
C LEU A 108 -19.48 -9.54 7.80
N ALA A 109 -18.84 -9.78 8.95
CA ALA A 109 -19.42 -10.56 10.04
C ALA A 109 -20.61 -9.84 10.70
N VAL A 110 -20.58 -8.51 10.78
CA VAL A 110 -21.69 -7.71 11.30
C VAL A 110 -22.79 -7.55 10.24
N ASN A 111 -22.42 -7.22 9.00
CA ASN A 111 -23.34 -7.05 7.90
C ASN A 111 -22.68 -7.46 6.58
N LYS A 112 -23.24 -8.47 5.90
CA LYS A 112 -22.72 -8.98 4.61
C LYS A 112 -22.67 -7.92 3.50
N ASN A 113 -23.47 -6.86 3.64
CA ASN A 113 -23.53 -5.74 2.70
C ASN A 113 -22.87 -4.47 3.27
N ALA A 114 -22.04 -4.60 4.32
CA ALA A 114 -21.35 -3.45 4.90
C ALA A 114 -20.48 -2.75 3.86
N ALA A 115 -20.60 -1.42 3.79
CA ALA A 115 -19.65 -0.60 3.06
C ALA A 115 -18.40 -0.42 3.92
N PHE A 116 -17.23 -0.59 3.31
CA PHE A 116 -15.93 -0.33 3.94
C PHE A 116 -15.00 0.31 2.90
N PRO A 117 -13.94 1.03 3.33
CA PRO A 117 -12.95 1.57 2.42
C PRO A 117 -12.37 0.47 1.54
N GLN A 118 -12.46 0.65 0.22
CA GLN A 118 -11.91 -0.29 -0.75
C GLN A 118 -11.06 0.43 -1.78
N LEU A 119 -10.13 -0.29 -2.39
CA LEU A 119 -9.40 0.21 -3.55
C LEU A 119 -10.39 0.37 -4.72
N PRO A 120 -10.57 1.58 -5.29
CA PRO A 120 -11.44 1.79 -6.43
C PRO A 120 -11.08 0.89 -7.60
N ILE A 121 -12.08 0.34 -8.30
CA ILE A 121 -11.83 -0.64 -9.38
C ILE A 121 -10.96 -0.08 -10.51
N GLY A 122 -11.07 1.23 -10.78
CA GLY A 122 -10.26 1.89 -11.81
C GLY A 122 -8.77 1.95 -11.43
N ILE A 123 -8.45 2.21 -10.16
CA ILE A 123 -7.04 2.27 -9.72
C ILE A 123 -6.48 0.86 -9.51
N ASP A 124 -7.27 -0.09 -9.01
CA ASP A 124 -6.87 -1.51 -8.91
C ASP A 124 -6.41 -2.08 -10.25
N ARG A 125 -7.18 -1.80 -11.32
CA ARG A 125 -6.91 -2.30 -12.68
C ARG A 125 -5.90 -1.45 -13.46
N SER A 126 -5.43 -0.34 -12.90
CA SER A 126 -4.54 0.59 -13.61
C SER A 126 -3.10 0.11 -13.72
N GLY A 127 -2.71 -0.92 -12.98
CA GLY A 127 -1.30 -1.34 -12.85
C GLY A 127 -0.44 -0.37 -12.05
N LYS A 128 -1.05 0.61 -11.36
CA LYS A 128 -0.36 1.59 -10.49
C LYS A 128 -0.20 1.12 -9.06
N VAL A 129 -0.88 0.05 -8.66
CA VAL A 129 -0.98 -0.37 -7.26
C VAL A 129 -0.33 -1.73 -7.06
N LEU A 130 0.49 -1.86 -6.02
CA LEU A 130 0.87 -3.14 -5.42
C LEU A 130 0.32 -3.20 -3.99
N ASP A 131 -0.51 -4.19 -3.70
CA ASP A 131 -1.04 -4.46 -2.35
C ASP A 131 -0.44 -5.78 -1.83
N TYR A 132 0.60 -5.66 -1.00
CA TYR A 132 1.34 -6.80 -0.45
C TYR A 132 0.65 -7.38 0.78
N CYS A 133 0.50 -8.70 0.79
CA CYS A 133 0.11 -9.46 1.96
C CYS A 133 1.10 -10.59 2.22
N LEU A 134 1.86 -10.52 3.32
CA LEU A 134 2.83 -11.57 3.65
C LEU A 134 2.12 -12.80 4.19
N ALA A 135 2.70 -13.97 3.92
CA ALA A 135 2.30 -15.20 4.60
C ALA A 135 2.40 -15.00 6.12
N GLY A 136 1.32 -15.34 6.83
CA GLY A 136 1.25 -15.11 8.27
C GLY A 136 1.06 -13.65 8.69
N ASP A 137 0.66 -12.75 7.77
CA ASP A 137 0.05 -11.47 8.11
C ASP A 137 -1.47 -11.62 8.22
N GLY A 138 -1.95 -11.82 9.44
CA GLY A 138 -3.36 -11.86 9.81
C GLY A 138 -4.10 -10.52 9.83
N VAL A 139 -3.44 -9.39 9.56
CA VAL A 139 -4.12 -8.11 9.32
C VAL A 139 -4.70 -8.09 7.92
N CYS A 140 -3.94 -8.50 6.90
CA CYS A 140 -4.41 -8.56 5.50
C CYS A 140 -4.94 -9.95 5.07
N SER A 141 -4.60 -11.01 5.80
CA SER A 141 -5.10 -12.37 5.60
C SER A 141 -5.62 -12.94 6.92
N TYR A 142 -6.71 -12.35 7.41
CA TYR A 142 -7.27 -12.68 8.71
C TYR A 142 -7.80 -14.10 8.76
N ARG A 143 -7.30 -14.87 9.73
CA ARG A 143 -7.75 -16.24 10.02
C ARG A 143 -8.22 -16.30 11.47
N PRO A 144 -9.54 -16.42 11.73
CA PRO A 144 -10.09 -16.48 13.09
C PRO A 144 -9.53 -17.65 13.92
N ALA A 145 -9.12 -18.73 13.26
CA ALA A 145 -8.55 -19.92 13.89
C ALA A 145 -7.06 -19.79 14.28
N CYS A 146 -6.38 -18.68 13.95
CA CYS A 146 -4.98 -18.44 14.32
C CYS A 146 -4.92 -17.86 15.75
N PRO A 147 -4.31 -18.53 16.75
CA PRO A 147 -4.17 -18.00 18.11
C PRO A 147 -3.12 -16.87 18.25
N CYS A 148 -2.86 -16.15 17.16
CA CYS A 148 -1.66 -15.37 16.94
C CYS A 148 -1.83 -13.94 17.49
N ARG A 149 -1.10 -13.58 18.56
CA ARG A 149 -1.01 -12.20 19.09
C ARG A 149 -0.11 -11.37 18.17
N ILE A 150 -0.73 -10.57 17.30
CA ILE A 150 -0.10 -9.80 16.22
C ILE A 150 0.70 -10.70 15.25
N PRO A 151 0.20 -10.94 14.04
CA PRO A 151 0.82 -11.86 13.11
C PRO A 151 2.24 -11.39 12.73
N ALA A 152 3.26 -12.24 12.93
CA ALA A 152 4.67 -11.88 12.70
C ALA A 152 4.92 -11.35 11.27
N GLY A 153 4.13 -11.81 10.30
CA GLY A 153 4.15 -11.28 8.94
C GLY A 153 3.91 -9.76 8.89
N HIS A 154 2.96 -9.25 9.68
CA HIS A 154 2.58 -7.84 9.67
C HIS A 154 3.72 -6.88 10.02
N LEU A 155 4.66 -7.33 10.84
CA LEU A 155 5.79 -6.52 11.33
C LEU A 155 7.07 -6.72 10.52
N SER A 156 7.02 -7.49 9.43
CA SER A 156 8.22 -8.01 8.75
C SER A 156 8.41 -7.56 7.30
N TYR A 157 7.53 -6.73 6.74
CA TYR A 157 7.61 -6.26 5.34
C TYR A 157 8.98 -5.67 4.97
N GLY A 158 9.59 -4.87 5.85
CA GLY A 158 10.90 -4.28 5.62
C GLY A 158 12.09 -5.25 5.76
N LEU A 159 11.84 -6.47 6.26
CA LEU A 159 12.84 -7.52 6.46
C LEU A 159 12.81 -8.59 5.36
N VAL A 160 11.82 -8.53 4.46
CA VAL A 160 11.70 -9.43 3.33
C VAL A 160 12.22 -8.70 2.10
N ASP A 161 13.50 -8.92 1.73
CA ASP A 161 14.22 -8.15 0.72
C ASP A 161 13.46 -7.90 -0.59
N THR A 162 12.65 -8.86 -1.04
CA THR A 162 11.85 -8.74 -2.26
C THR A 162 10.78 -7.65 -2.17
N VAL A 163 10.19 -7.39 -1.00
CA VAL A 163 9.16 -6.36 -0.83
C VAL A 163 9.70 -4.96 -1.12
N PRO A 164 10.74 -4.43 -0.43
CA PRO A 164 11.26 -3.10 -0.72
C PRO A 164 11.87 -3.01 -2.12
N THR A 165 12.53 -4.06 -2.62
CA THR A 165 13.09 -4.06 -3.98
C THR A 165 12.01 -3.93 -5.04
N THR A 166 10.99 -4.78 -5.02
CA THR A 166 9.92 -4.75 -6.04
C THR A 166 9.02 -3.52 -5.90
N ALA A 167 8.79 -3.03 -4.67
CA ALA A 167 8.09 -1.77 -4.45
C ALA A 167 8.86 -0.58 -5.02
N PHE A 168 10.18 -0.54 -4.85
CA PHE A 168 11.04 0.50 -5.42
C PHE A 168 11.01 0.47 -6.96
N GLU A 169 11.23 -0.70 -7.56
CA GLU A 169 11.19 -0.88 -9.02
C GLU A 169 9.84 -0.45 -9.60
N HIS A 170 8.73 -0.82 -8.96
CA HIS A 170 7.39 -0.42 -9.36
C HIS A 170 7.19 1.09 -9.32
N VAL A 171 7.65 1.77 -8.27
CA VAL A 171 7.57 3.24 -8.18
C VAL A 171 8.38 3.91 -9.27
N VAL A 172 9.64 3.51 -9.46
CA VAL A 172 10.54 4.10 -10.47
C VAL A 172 9.97 3.93 -11.88
N ALA A 173 9.48 2.73 -12.22
CA ALA A 173 8.88 2.46 -13.52
C ALA A 173 7.71 3.42 -13.84
N ARG A 174 6.89 3.79 -12.85
CA ARG A 174 5.71 4.64 -13.06
C ARG A 174 5.96 6.13 -13.01
N ILE A 175 7.02 6.55 -12.33
CA ILE A 175 7.46 7.95 -12.38
C ILE A 175 8.18 8.22 -13.71
N GLY A 176 9.00 7.28 -14.18
CA GLY A 176 9.77 7.42 -15.44
C GLY A 176 8.92 7.38 -16.73
N GLU A 177 7.71 6.83 -16.69
CA GLU A 177 6.77 6.81 -17.83
C GLU A 177 6.16 8.20 -18.18
N GLY A 178 6.50 9.26 -17.44
CA GLY A 178 5.88 10.58 -17.57
C GLY A 178 6.56 11.61 -18.48
N ASP A 179 7.82 11.41 -18.91
CA ASP A 179 8.70 12.50 -19.39
C ASP A 179 9.29 12.34 -20.80
N PHE A 180 8.68 11.55 -21.69
CA PHE A 180 9.03 11.57 -23.13
C PHE A 180 7.81 11.29 -24.01
N ASN A 181 7.02 12.33 -24.30
CA ASN A 181 6.25 12.48 -25.54
C ASN A 181 5.75 13.92 -25.66
#